data_AF-A0A7K5ZBR4-F1
#
_entry.id   AF-A0A7K5ZBR4-F1
#
_cell.length_a   1.000
_cell.length_b   1.000
_cell.length_c   1.000
_cell.angle_alpha   90.00
_cell.angle_beta   90.00
_cell.angle_gamma   90.00
#
_symmetry.space_group_name_H-M   'P 1'
#
loop_
_entity.id
_entity.type
_entity.pdbx_description
1 polymer ?
#
loop_
_entity_poly.entity_id
_entity_poly.type
_entity_poly.pdbx_seq_one_letter_code
_entity_poly.pdbx_strand_id
1 'polypeptide(L)'
;VRRLLELHILKLVALYTIWVALEEVSVMNFLLVLLWTLAMPYCRFRHMASCLSTIWTCIIIVCKMLYQLEIVDPREYSNNCTEPLLNATNLSPEEMGNSTLYRGPVDPANWFGVRKGFPNLGYIKNHLQVLLLLVFEAVVYRRQQYHRVQHSEDLPTTEDIFMRPPSPEDRNRDRDRHTDRRKQLDRDQDLVSFAKYLVNYFYYKF
;
A
#
# COMPACT_ATOMS: atom_id res chain seq x y z
N VAL A 1 -8.41 -2.09 17.93
CA VAL A 1 -7.66 -2.68 16.78
C VAL A 1 -8.49 -2.72 15.49
N ARG A 2 -9.70 -3.31 15.46
CA ARG A 2 -10.50 -3.45 14.22
C ARG A 2 -10.81 -2.13 13.50
N ARG A 3 -11.11 -1.05 14.25
CA ARG A 3 -11.39 0.29 13.70
C ARG A 3 -10.13 1.06 13.28
N LEU A 4 -9.00 0.87 13.98
CA LEU A 4 -7.68 1.35 13.51
C LEU A 4 -7.33 0.73 12.16
N LEU A 5 -7.52 -0.59 12.04
CA LEU A 5 -7.20 -1.29 10.81
C LEU A 5 -8.09 -0.82 9.65
N GLU A 6 -9.38 -0.53 9.89
CA GLU A 6 -10.29 0.07 8.90
C GLU A 6 -9.75 1.36 8.28
N LEU A 7 -9.27 2.27 9.13
CA LEU A 7 -8.85 3.61 8.72
C LEU A 7 -7.44 3.63 8.14
N HIS A 8 -6.55 2.78 8.66
CA HIS A 8 -5.13 2.79 8.30
C HIS A 8 -4.75 1.76 7.22
N ILE A 9 -5.57 0.74 6.96
CA ILE A 9 -5.21 -0.29 5.97
C ILE A 9 -4.97 0.31 4.58
N LEU A 10 -5.79 1.29 4.17
CA LEU A 10 -5.65 1.91 2.86
C LEU A 10 -4.34 2.70 2.72
N LYS A 11 -3.91 3.40 3.78
CA LYS A 11 -2.62 4.11 3.82
C LYS A 11 -1.45 3.14 3.76
N LEU A 12 -1.56 2.01 4.46
CA LEU A 12 -0.53 0.97 4.48
C LEU A 12 -0.39 0.32 3.09
N VAL A 13 -1.50 -0.04 2.45
CA VAL A 13 -1.49 -0.59 1.09
C VAL A 13 -0.87 0.41 0.12
N ALA A 14 -1.29 1.68 0.14
CA ALA A 14 -0.73 2.72 -0.71
C ALA A 14 0.79 2.92 -0.52
N LEU A 15 1.25 2.96 0.74
CA LEU A 15 2.67 3.12 1.05
C LEU A 15 3.48 1.92 0.57
N TYR A 16 2.96 0.72 0.76
CA TYR A 16 3.64 -0.51 0.34
C TYR A 16 3.69 -0.66 -1.19
N THR A 17 2.61 -0.32 -1.91
CA THR A 17 2.61 -0.37 -3.38
C THR A 17 3.59 0.64 -3.98
N ILE A 18 3.69 1.84 -3.42
CA ILE A 18 4.68 2.84 -3.82
C ILE A 18 6.10 2.33 -3.52
N TRP A 19 6.34 1.75 -2.34
CA TRP A 19 7.64 1.16 -2.01
C TRP A 19 8.08 0.11 -3.04
N VAL A 20 7.21 -0.84 -3.37
CA VAL A 20 7.49 -1.87 -4.37
C VAL A 20 7.76 -1.27 -5.76
N ALA A 21 7.04 -0.22 -6.14
CA ALA A 21 7.25 0.47 -7.41
C ALA A 21 8.57 1.26 -7.48
N LEU A 22 9.10 1.70 -6.34
CA LEU A 22 10.42 2.35 -6.25
C LEU A 22 11.57 1.34 -6.28
N GLU A 23 11.37 0.16 -5.69
CA GLU A 23 12.36 -0.93 -5.72
C GLU A 23 12.52 -1.48 -7.15
N GLU A 24 11.41 -1.66 -7.87
CA GLU A 24 11.40 -2.06 -9.27
C GLU A 24 10.76 -0.99 -10.17
N VAL A 25 11.58 -0.10 -10.73
CA VAL A 25 11.09 0.92 -11.66
C VAL A 25 10.69 0.27 -12.99
N SER A 26 9.40 0.32 -13.32
CA SER A 26 8.85 -0.22 -14.57
C SER A 26 7.57 0.48 -15.00
N VAL A 27 7.25 0.39 -16.30
CA VAL A 27 5.99 0.91 -16.86
C VAL A 27 4.77 0.21 -16.24
N MET A 28 4.86 -1.09 -16.00
CA MET A 28 3.78 -1.86 -15.36
C MET A 28 3.50 -1.37 -13.94
N ASN A 29 4.55 -1.06 -13.16
CA ASN A 29 4.41 -0.55 -11.79
C ASN A 29 3.96 0.91 -11.75
N PHE A 30 4.29 1.71 -12.78
CA PHE A 30 3.83 3.10 -12.88
C PHE A 30 2.30 3.23 -12.85
N LEU A 31 1.57 2.29 -13.46
CA LEU A 31 0.11 2.27 -13.41
C LEU A 31 -0.43 2.03 -11.99
N LEU A 32 0.25 1.23 -11.18
CA LEU A 32 -0.09 1.07 -9.75
C LEU A 32 0.14 2.38 -9.00
N VAL A 33 1.27 3.05 -9.23
CA VAL A 33 1.57 4.35 -8.61
C VAL A 33 0.49 5.36 -8.98
N LEU A 34 0.13 5.46 -10.26
CA LEU A 34 -0.92 6.38 -10.71
C LEU A 34 -2.26 6.12 -10.00
N LEU A 35 -2.71 4.86 -9.96
CA LEU A 35 -3.94 4.48 -9.26
C LEU A 35 -3.93 4.90 -7.79
N TRP A 36 -2.83 4.66 -7.07
CA TRP A 36 -2.72 4.97 -5.66
C TRP A 36 -2.55 6.46 -5.36
N THR A 37 -1.82 7.20 -6.20
CA THR A 37 -1.70 8.66 -6.09
C THR A 37 -3.04 9.37 -6.29
N LEU A 38 -3.93 8.82 -7.13
CA LEU A 38 -5.28 9.34 -7.32
C LEU A 38 -6.23 8.88 -6.20
N ALA A 39 -6.08 7.66 -5.69
CA ALA A 39 -6.91 7.13 -4.60
C ALA A 39 -6.74 7.88 -3.27
N MET A 40 -5.55 8.42 -3.00
CA MET A 40 -5.25 9.15 -1.76
C MET A 40 -6.11 10.43 -1.59
N PRO A 41 -6.13 11.38 -2.56
CA PRO A 41 -6.97 12.58 -2.49
C PRO A 41 -8.45 12.30 -2.77
N TYR A 42 -8.78 11.38 -3.68
CA TYR A 42 -10.16 11.15 -4.11
C TYR A 42 -10.80 9.97 -3.36
N CYS A 43 -11.49 10.25 -2.24
CA CYS A 43 -12.12 9.22 -1.40
C CYS A 43 -13.09 8.30 -2.14
N ARG A 44 -13.84 8.81 -3.13
CA ARG A 44 -14.77 8.00 -3.95
C ARG A 44 -14.05 6.99 -4.84
N PHE A 45 -12.82 7.28 -5.25
CA PHE A 45 -12.06 6.42 -6.15
C PHE A 45 -11.33 5.28 -5.42
N ARG A 46 -11.23 5.33 -4.09
CA ARG A 46 -10.50 4.34 -3.27
C ARG A 46 -10.90 2.89 -3.53
N HIS A 47 -12.20 2.60 -3.54
CA HIS A 47 -12.68 1.24 -3.78
C HIS A 47 -12.39 0.77 -5.22
N MET A 48 -12.58 1.66 -6.19
CA MET A 48 -12.26 1.37 -7.59
C MET A 48 -10.76 1.12 -7.78
N ALA A 49 -9.91 1.92 -7.15
CA ALA A 49 -8.45 1.77 -7.19
C ALA A 49 -7.99 0.44 -6.58
N SER A 50 -8.57 0.01 -5.44
CA SER A 50 -8.26 -1.31 -4.86
C SER A 50 -8.62 -2.45 -5.83
N CYS A 51 -9.81 -2.42 -6.42
CA CYS A 51 -10.24 -3.42 -7.39
C CYS A 51 -9.35 -3.44 -8.66
N LEU A 52 -9.10 -2.27 -9.25
CA LEU A 52 -8.25 -2.14 -10.45
C LEU A 52 -6.81 -2.56 -10.16
N SER A 53 -6.25 -2.18 -9.00
CA SER A 53 -4.89 -2.57 -8.61
C SER A 53 -4.78 -4.07 -8.37
N THR A 54 -5.82 -4.73 -7.88
CA THR A 54 -5.86 -6.19 -7.72
C THR A 54 -5.79 -6.88 -9.08
N ILE A 55 -6.66 -6.48 -10.02
CA ILE A 55 -6.68 -7.01 -11.39
C ILE A 55 -5.32 -6.77 -12.06
N TRP A 56 -4.80 -5.55 -11.96
CA TRP A 56 -3.53 -5.18 -12.57
C TRP A 56 -2.34 -5.95 -11.98
N THR A 57 -2.30 -6.12 -10.66
CA THR A 57 -1.27 -6.93 -10.00
C THR A 57 -1.31 -8.39 -10.46
N CYS A 58 -2.51 -8.95 -10.63
CA CYS A 58 -2.67 -10.29 -11.20
C CYS A 58 -2.12 -10.36 -12.63
N ILE A 59 -2.41 -9.36 -13.48
CA ILE A 59 -1.85 -9.28 -14.84
C ILE A 59 -0.32 -9.25 -14.78
N ILE A 60 0.28 -8.42 -13.93
CA ILE A 60 1.75 -8.35 -13.77
C ILE A 60 2.32 -9.71 -13.39
N ILE A 61 1.74 -10.40 -12.41
CA ILE A 61 2.20 -11.72 -11.96
C ILE A 61 2.14 -12.73 -13.11
N VAL A 62 1.02 -12.78 -13.84
CA VAL A 62 0.86 -13.68 -14.98
C VAL A 62 1.88 -13.36 -16.07
N CYS A 63 2.04 -12.10 -16.45
CA CYS A 63 3.04 -11.67 -17.44
C CYS A 63 4.47 -12.05 -17.01
N LYS A 64 4.83 -11.80 -15.74
CA LYS A 64 6.15 -12.16 -15.21
C LYS A 64 6.37 -13.66 -15.22
N MET A 65 5.36 -14.47 -14.92
CA MET A 65 5.45 -15.94 -14.92
C MET A 65 5.51 -16.53 -16.33
N LEU A 66 4.69 -16.02 -17.26
CA LEU A 66 4.73 -16.46 -18.66
C LEU A 66 6.08 -16.17 -19.32
N TYR A 67 6.71 -15.04 -19.01
CA TYR A 67 8.02 -14.69 -19.57
C TYR A 67 9.17 -15.56 -19.03
N GLN A 68 8.99 -16.25 -17.91
CA GLN A 68 9.99 -17.22 -17.43
C GLN A 68 9.94 -18.56 -18.19
N LEU A 69 8.92 -18.79 -19.03
CA LEU A 69 8.83 -20.02 -19.81
C LEU A 69 10.01 -20.13 -20.78
N GLU A 70 10.45 -21.36 -21.01
CA GLU A 70 11.62 -21.66 -21.85
C GLU A 70 11.42 -21.19 -23.30
N ILE A 71 10.17 -21.17 -23.78
CA ILE A 71 9.78 -20.75 -25.13
C ILE A 71 10.11 -19.30 -25.48
N VAL A 72 10.29 -18.43 -24.48
CA VAL A 72 10.59 -17.00 -24.70
C VAL A 72 12.09 -16.78 -24.61
N ASP A 73 12.82 -16.73 -25.73
CA ASP A 73 14.26 -16.42 -25.71
C ASP A 73 14.49 -14.89 -25.84
N PRO A 74 15.06 -14.21 -24.81
CA PRO A 74 15.36 -12.78 -24.89
C PRO A 74 16.34 -12.45 -26.01
N ARG A 75 17.16 -13.41 -26.45
CA ARG A 75 18.19 -13.21 -27.49
C ARG A 75 17.58 -12.91 -28.86
N GLU A 76 16.37 -13.41 -29.15
CA GLU A 76 15.68 -13.14 -30.41
C GLU A 76 15.12 -11.73 -30.49
N TYR A 77 14.82 -11.10 -29.34
CA TYR A 77 14.17 -9.79 -29.25
C TYR A 77 15.11 -8.67 -28.80
N SER A 78 16.28 -9.03 -28.24
CA SER A 78 17.27 -8.06 -27.80
C SER A 78 17.94 -7.38 -28.99
N ASN A 79 18.01 -6.06 -28.96
CA ASN A 79 18.67 -5.29 -30.00
C ASN A 79 19.98 -4.73 -29.45
N ASN A 80 21.05 -4.83 -30.25
CA ASN A 80 22.30 -4.17 -29.93
C ASN A 80 22.27 -2.74 -30.47
N CYS A 81 22.49 -1.76 -29.61
CA CYS A 81 22.55 -0.37 -30.02
C CYS A 81 23.95 -0.04 -30.54
N THR A 82 24.05 0.38 -31.80
CA THR A 82 25.32 0.83 -32.38
C THR A 82 25.80 2.10 -31.69
N GLU A 83 27.06 2.12 -31.24
CA GLU A 83 27.67 3.30 -30.66
C GLU A 83 27.70 4.47 -31.66
N PRO A 84 27.24 5.67 -31.27
CA PRO A 84 27.27 6.84 -32.13
C PRO A 84 28.71 7.35 -32.32
N LEU A 85 28.93 8.08 -33.43
CA LEU A 85 30.21 8.75 -33.67
C LEU A 85 30.50 9.77 -32.57
N LEU A 86 31.76 9.88 -32.14
CA LEU A 86 32.22 10.82 -31.09
C LEU A 86 31.83 12.29 -31.33
N ASN A 87 31.57 12.67 -32.58
CA ASN A 87 31.19 14.04 -32.95
C ASN A 87 29.68 14.33 -32.80
N ALA A 88 28.86 13.30 -32.53
CA ALA A 88 27.40 13.42 -32.45
C ALA A 88 26.89 13.55 -31.00
N THR A 89 27.70 13.20 -30.00
CA THR A 89 27.32 13.20 -28.58
C THR A 89 28.40 13.86 -27.73
N ASN A 90 27.99 14.55 -26.65
CA ASN A 90 28.90 15.19 -25.70
C ASN A 90 29.42 14.22 -24.61
N LEU A 91 29.26 12.91 -24.80
CA LEU A 91 29.62 11.88 -23.83
C LEU A 91 31.02 11.35 -24.12
N SER A 92 31.82 11.12 -23.07
CA SER A 92 33.10 10.44 -23.24
C SER A 92 32.91 8.97 -23.65
N PRO A 93 33.86 8.36 -24.37
CA PRO A 93 33.76 6.95 -24.77
C PRO A 93 33.67 6.00 -23.56
N GLU A 94 34.28 6.35 -22.43
CA GLU A 94 34.21 5.55 -21.20
C GLU A 94 32.83 5.64 -20.52
N GLU A 95 32.19 6.82 -20.51
CA GLU A 95 30.82 6.99 -20.02
C GLU A 95 29.80 6.31 -20.93
N MET A 96 30.06 6.31 -22.25
CA MET A 96 29.23 5.66 -23.24
C MET A 96 29.26 4.13 -23.05
N GLY A 97 30.44 3.52 -22.92
CA GLY A 97 30.56 2.08 -22.64
C GLY A 97 29.98 1.64 -21.31
N ASN A 98 29.87 2.54 -20.32
CA ASN A 98 29.21 2.28 -19.04
C ASN A 98 27.69 2.53 -19.06
N SER A 99 27.16 3.15 -20.12
CA SER A 99 25.74 3.46 -20.23
C SER A 99 24.89 2.21 -20.48
N THR A 100 23.64 2.24 -20.00
CA THR A 100 22.70 1.11 -20.11
C THR A 100 22.40 0.70 -21.55
N LEU A 101 22.52 1.64 -22.50
CA LEU A 101 22.25 1.43 -23.92
C LEU A 101 23.40 0.76 -24.68
N TYR A 102 24.66 1.07 -24.35
CA TYR A 102 25.82 0.65 -25.14
C TYR A 102 26.67 -0.43 -24.45
N ARG A 103 26.42 -0.72 -23.17
CA ARG A 103 27.11 -1.79 -22.43
C ARG A 103 26.81 -3.20 -22.97
N GLY A 104 25.66 -3.40 -23.61
CA GLY A 104 25.25 -4.71 -24.11
C GLY A 104 23.88 -4.69 -24.78
N PRO A 105 23.41 -5.86 -25.26
CA PRO A 105 22.13 -5.96 -25.95
C PRO A 105 20.97 -5.57 -25.02
N VAL A 106 20.14 -4.65 -25.49
CA VAL A 106 19.01 -4.10 -24.73
C VAL A 106 17.76 -4.92 -25.05
N ASP A 107 17.17 -5.49 -24.01
CA ASP A 107 15.86 -6.13 -24.10
C ASP A 107 14.75 -5.08 -23.92
N PRO A 108 13.89 -4.85 -24.93
CA PRO A 108 12.77 -3.91 -24.80
C PRO A 108 11.77 -4.31 -23.69
N ALA A 109 11.65 -5.61 -23.36
CA ALA A 109 10.76 -6.07 -22.30
C ALA A 109 11.22 -5.62 -20.90
N ASN A 110 12.52 -5.35 -20.74
CA ASN A 110 13.08 -4.84 -19.49
C ASN A 110 12.46 -3.47 -19.11
N TRP A 111 12.19 -2.61 -20.09
CA TRP A 111 11.55 -1.31 -19.83
C TRP A 111 10.12 -1.44 -19.31
N PHE A 112 9.39 -2.44 -19.80
CA PHE A 112 8.08 -2.79 -19.29
C PHE A 112 8.12 -3.44 -17.88
N GLY A 113 9.29 -3.87 -17.41
CA GLY A 113 9.45 -4.51 -16.09
C GLY A 113 9.41 -6.03 -16.14
N VAL A 114 9.77 -6.62 -17.27
CA VAL A 114 9.83 -8.07 -17.46
C VAL A 114 11.28 -8.47 -17.79
N ARG A 115 11.84 -9.42 -17.02
CA ARG A 115 13.22 -9.87 -17.13
C ARG A 115 13.28 -11.38 -17.01
N LYS A 116 14.14 -12.05 -17.78
CA LYS A 116 14.41 -13.50 -17.67
C LYS A 116 15.64 -13.75 -16.80
N GLY A 117 15.67 -14.87 -16.08
CA GLY A 117 16.89 -15.37 -15.40
C GLY A 117 16.97 -15.15 -13.89
N PHE A 118 15.87 -14.75 -13.24
CA PHE A 118 15.77 -14.69 -11.78
C PHE A 118 15.04 -15.92 -11.24
N PRO A 119 15.36 -16.42 -10.02
CA PRO A 119 14.60 -17.49 -9.40
C PRO A 119 13.13 -17.07 -9.30
N ASN A 120 12.24 -17.84 -9.94
CA ASN A 120 10.85 -17.48 -10.19
C ASN A 120 10.15 -16.88 -8.96
N LEU A 121 10.30 -17.49 -7.78
CA LEU A 121 9.61 -17.06 -6.57
C LEU A 121 10.07 -15.70 -6.04
N GLY A 122 11.38 -15.41 -6.11
CA GLY A 122 11.94 -14.16 -5.61
C GLY A 122 11.47 -12.96 -6.44
N TYR A 123 11.37 -13.15 -7.76
CA TYR A 123 11.02 -12.11 -8.72
C TYR A 123 9.55 -11.64 -8.67
N ILE A 124 8.64 -12.53 -8.27
CA ILE A 124 7.22 -12.20 -8.07
C ILE A 124 6.85 -11.97 -6.60
N LYS A 125 7.78 -12.16 -5.66
CA LYS A 125 7.51 -12.05 -4.21
C LYS A 125 6.91 -10.69 -3.84
N ASN A 126 7.47 -9.61 -4.37
CA ASN A 126 7.02 -8.25 -4.06
C ASN A 126 5.59 -8.02 -4.56
N HIS A 127 5.29 -8.42 -5.81
CA HIS A 127 3.94 -8.35 -6.37
C HIS A 127 2.94 -9.28 -5.66
N LEU A 128 3.37 -10.45 -5.20
CA LEU A 128 2.54 -11.33 -4.36
C LEU A 128 2.22 -10.71 -3.01
N GLN A 129 3.17 -10.03 -2.38
CA GLN A 129 2.94 -9.33 -1.11
C GLN A 129 1.97 -8.15 -1.30
N VAL A 130 2.05 -7.42 -2.42
CA VAL A 130 1.05 -6.41 -2.79
C VAL A 130 -0.33 -7.04 -2.94
N LEU A 131 -0.44 -8.14 -3.70
CA LEU A 131 -1.71 -8.84 -3.89
C LEU A 131 -2.29 -9.33 -2.56
N LEU A 132 -1.46 -9.89 -1.68
CA LEU A 132 -1.87 -10.34 -0.36
C LEU A 132 -2.41 -9.18 0.50
N LEU A 133 -1.75 -8.02 0.46
CA LEU A 133 -2.20 -6.82 1.17
C LEU A 133 -3.53 -6.27 0.63
N LEU A 134 -3.73 -6.30 -0.69
CA LEU A 134 -5.01 -5.93 -1.33
C LEU A 134 -6.15 -6.88 -0.91
N VAL A 135 -5.89 -8.20 -0.93
CA VAL A 135 -6.87 -9.18 -0.46
C VAL A 135 -7.15 -9.00 1.03
N PHE A 136 -6.13 -8.72 1.83
CA PHE A 136 -6.29 -8.47 3.25
C PHE A 136 -7.15 -7.23 3.52
N GLU A 137 -6.99 -6.15 2.75
CA GLU A 137 -7.85 -4.96 2.79
C GLU A 137 -9.33 -5.32 2.53
N ALA A 138 -9.60 -6.08 1.47
CA ALA A 138 -10.95 -6.54 1.16
C ALA A 138 -11.54 -7.44 2.28
N VAL A 139 -10.73 -8.32 2.88
CA VAL A 139 -11.15 -9.18 3.99
C VAL A 139 -11.49 -8.36 5.23
N VAL A 140 -10.67 -7.35 5.56
CA VAL A 140 -10.92 -6.44 6.69
C VAL A 140 -12.25 -5.72 6.50
N TYR A 141 -12.48 -5.16 5.30
CA TYR A 141 -13.71 -4.47 4.96
C TYR A 141 -14.94 -5.38 5.04
N ARG A 142 -14.87 -6.58 4.45
CA ARG A 142 -15.96 -7.57 4.51
C ARG A 142 -16.26 -8.02 5.94
N ARG A 143 -15.22 -8.25 6.75
CA ARG A 143 -15.40 -8.65 8.15
C ARG A 143 -16.04 -7.55 8.99
N GLN A 144 -15.72 -6.29 8.73
CA GLN A 144 -16.38 -5.15 9.37
C GLN A 144 -17.84 -5.03 8.96
N GLN A 145 -18.14 -5.18 7.67
CA GLN A 145 -19.52 -5.19 7.18
C GLN A 145 -20.35 -6.31 7.83
N TYR A 146 -19.81 -7.52 7.89
CA TYR A 146 -20.47 -8.65 8.54
C TYR A 146 -20.76 -8.39 10.03
N HIS A 147 -19.77 -7.85 10.75
CA HIS A 147 -19.95 -7.49 12.16
C HIS A 147 -21.05 -6.46 12.38
N ARG A 148 -21.12 -5.42 11.53
CA ARG A 148 -22.14 -4.37 11.61
C ARG A 148 -23.55 -4.92 11.40
N VAL A 149 -23.71 -5.83 10.43
CA VAL A 149 -25.00 -6.50 10.17
C VAL A 149 -25.41 -7.38 11.35
N GLN A 150 -24.46 -8.10 11.97
CA GLN A 150 -24.74 -8.98 13.10
C GLN A 150 -25.12 -8.24 14.37
N HIS A 151 -24.60 -7.03 14.58
CA HIS A 151 -24.83 -6.23 15.79
C HIS A 151 -25.78 -5.04 15.59
N SER A 152 -26.40 -4.90 14.41
CA SER A 152 -27.27 -3.76 14.06
C SER A 152 -26.65 -2.40 14.38
N GLU A 153 -25.34 -2.26 14.22
CA GLU A 153 -24.61 -1.01 14.45
C GLU A 153 -24.66 -0.14 13.17
N ASP A 154 -25.22 1.07 13.29
CA ASP A 154 -25.24 2.06 12.21
C ASP A 154 -23.82 2.49 11.79
N LEU A 155 -23.68 2.96 10.55
CA LEU A 155 -22.44 3.51 10.04
C LEU A 155 -22.02 4.69 10.93
N PRO A 156 -20.85 4.65 11.62
CA PRO A 156 -20.48 5.74 12.51
C PRO A 156 -20.26 6.98 11.67
N THR A 157 -20.97 8.05 12.02
CA THR A 157 -20.94 9.37 11.36
C THR A 157 -19.58 10.08 11.51
N THR A 158 -18.59 9.46 12.16
CA THR A 158 -17.28 10.06 12.48
C THR A 158 -16.16 9.03 12.37
N GLU A 159 -15.05 9.38 11.70
CA GLU A 159 -13.84 8.57 11.51
C GLU A 159 -12.99 8.40 12.81
N ASP A 160 -13.66 8.27 13.95
CA ASP A 160 -13.01 8.17 15.25
C ASP A 160 -12.71 6.71 15.59
N ILE A 161 -11.47 6.36 15.95
CA ILE A 161 -11.02 5.02 16.35
C ILE A 161 -11.72 4.51 17.62
N PHE A 162 -11.97 5.39 18.59
CA PHE A 162 -12.69 5.08 19.82
C PHE A 162 -14.04 5.79 19.81
N MET A 163 -15.13 5.01 19.87
CA MET A 163 -16.47 5.56 20.09
C MET A 163 -16.44 6.33 21.42
N ARG A 164 -16.85 7.60 21.39
CA ARG A 164 -17.01 8.41 22.60
C ARG A 164 -17.93 7.65 23.56
N PRO A 165 -17.53 7.37 24.82
CA PRO A 165 -18.50 6.88 25.80
C PRO A 165 -19.61 7.94 25.97
N PRO A 166 -20.86 7.53 26.25
CA PRO A 166 -21.98 8.45 26.38
C PRO A 166 -21.67 9.59 27.35
N SER A 167 -22.23 10.75 27.03
CA SER A 167 -22.13 11.99 27.82
C SER A 167 -22.34 11.71 29.32
N PRO A 168 -21.60 12.38 30.23
CA PRO A 168 -21.71 12.17 31.68
C PRO A 168 -23.09 12.49 32.28
N GLU A 169 -24.00 13.07 31.52
CA GLU A 169 -25.33 13.48 32.00
C GLU A 169 -26.20 12.30 32.50
N ASP A 170 -25.90 11.06 32.07
CA ASP A 170 -26.65 9.86 32.50
C ASP A 170 -26.04 9.11 33.70
N ARG A 171 -24.93 9.59 34.29
CA ARG A 171 -24.23 8.90 35.39
C ARG A 171 -24.41 9.52 36.79
N ASN A 172 -25.35 10.46 36.95
CA ASN A 172 -25.66 11.06 38.24
C ASN A 172 -26.76 10.28 39.00
N ARG A 173 -26.51 9.01 39.32
CA ARG A 173 -27.23 8.27 40.37
C ARG A 173 -26.36 7.11 40.85
N ASP A 174 -25.53 7.39 41.85
CA ASP A 174 -25.08 6.49 42.93
C ASP A 174 -23.63 6.80 43.29
N ARG A 175 -23.42 7.71 44.25
CA ARG A 175 -23.37 7.47 45.70
C ARG A 175 -21.95 7.11 46.16
N ASP A 176 -21.36 8.13 46.78
CA ASP A 176 -20.42 8.20 47.90
C ASP A 176 -19.67 6.96 48.41
N ARG A 177 -18.46 7.25 48.92
CA ARG A 177 -17.51 6.42 49.70
C ARG A 177 -16.55 5.51 48.92
N HIS A 178 -15.40 6.08 48.51
CA HIS A 178 -14.06 5.46 48.64
C HIS A 178 -13.00 6.43 48.06
N THR A 179 -12.38 7.27 48.88
CA THR A 179 -11.81 8.55 48.41
C THR A 179 -10.30 8.57 48.10
N ASP A 180 -9.54 7.47 48.27
CA ASP A 180 -8.10 7.47 47.93
C ASP A 180 -7.66 6.43 46.89
N ARG A 181 -8.22 5.21 46.87
CA ARG A 181 -7.93 4.23 45.80
C ARG A 181 -8.64 4.56 44.48
N ARG A 182 -9.79 5.26 44.53
CA ARG A 182 -10.50 5.77 43.34
C ARG A 182 -9.72 6.88 42.66
N LYS A 183 -9.04 7.79 43.39
CA LYS A 183 -8.31 8.90 42.76
C LYS A 183 -7.15 8.45 41.88
N GLN A 184 -6.49 7.33 42.19
CA GLN A 184 -5.46 6.76 41.32
C GLN A 184 -6.07 6.06 40.11
N LEU A 185 -7.16 5.30 40.32
CA LEU A 185 -7.90 4.65 39.24
C LEU A 185 -8.55 5.67 38.28
N ASP A 186 -9.06 6.77 38.80
CA ASP A 186 -9.65 7.89 38.07
C ASP A 186 -8.57 8.66 37.32
N ARG A 187 -7.37 8.86 37.92
CA ARG A 187 -6.22 9.48 37.25
C ARG A 187 -5.67 8.62 36.12
N ASP A 188 -5.58 7.31 36.32
CA ASP A 188 -5.18 6.35 35.28
C ASP A 188 -6.26 6.26 34.19
N GLN A 189 -7.53 6.37 34.57
CA GLN A 189 -8.65 6.45 33.63
C GLN A 189 -8.65 7.78 32.85
N ASP A 190 -8.22 8.88 33.46
CA ASP A 190 -8.05 10.19 32.81
C ASP A 190 -6.85 10.17 31.84
N LEU A 191 -5.74 9.53 32.22
CA LEU A 191 -4.56 9.39 31.38
C LEU A 191 -4.84 8.46 30.18
N VAL A 192 -5.56 7.37 30.40
CA VAL A 192 -6.02 6.46 29.34
C VAL A 192 -7.05 7.14 28.43
N SER A 193 -7.92 7.98 28.97
CA SER A 193 -8.90 8.76 28.19
C SER A 193 -8.22 9.85 27.36
N PHE A 194 -7.22 10.52 27.93
CA PHE A 194 -6.35 11.46 27.23
C PHE A 194 -5.55 10.78 26.13
N ALA A 195 -4.95 9.62 26.40
CA ALA A 195 -4.24 8.84 25.39
C ALA A 195 -5.17 8.40 24.25
N LYS A 196 -6.40 7.98 24.55
CA LYS A 196 -7.42 7.67 23.53
C LYS A 196 -7.80 8.90 22.71
N TYR A 197 -7.99 10.05 23.34
CA TYR A 197 -8.27 11.32 22.66
C TYR A 197 -7.11 11.71 21.74
N LEU A 198 -5.88 11.60 22.24
CA LEU A 198 -4.68 11.93 21.49
C LEU A 198 -4.53 10.99 20.30
N VAL A 199 -4.70 9.68 20.45
CA VAL A 199 -4.69 8.72 19.33
C VAL A 199 -5.79 9.00 18.30
N ASN A 200 -6.97 9.45 18.71
CA ASN A 200 -8.06 9.80 17.79
C ASN A 200 -7.76 11.05 16.97
N TYR A 201 -7.30 12.12 17.63
CA TYR A 201 -7.23 13.46 17.06
C TYR A 201 -5.81 13.96 16.84
N PHE A 202 -4.78 13.11 16.98
CA PHE A 202 -3.37 13.50 16.81
C PHE A 202 -3.16 14.23 15.49
N TYR A 203 -3.55 13.59 14.38
CA TYR A 203 -3.41 14.14 13.02
C TYR A 203 -4.36 15.32 12.73
N TYR A 204 -5.45 15.46 13.48
CA TYR A 204 -6.36 16.59 13.30
C TYR A 204 -5.85 17.84 14.02
N LYS A 205 -5.12 17.66 15.12
CA LYS A 205 -4.66 18.75 15.99
C LYS A 205 -3.22 19.20 15.73
N PHE A 206 -2.35 18.28 15.29
CA PHE A 206 -0.95 18.51 14.96
C PHE A 206 -0.70 18.22 13.48
#